data_AF-A0AA39Q4Z3-F1
#
_entry.id   AF-A0AA39Q4Z3-F1
#
_cell.length_a   1.000
_cell.length_b   1.000
_cell.length_c   1.000
_cell.angle_alpha   90.00
_cell.angle_beta   90.00
_cell.angle_gamma   90.00
#
_symmetry.space_group_name_H-M   'P 1'
#
loop_
_entity.id
_entity.type
_entity.pdbx_description
1 polymer ?
#
loop_
_entity_poly.entity_id
_entity_poly.type
_entity_poly.pdbx_seq_one_letter_code
_entity_poly.pdbx_strand_id
1 'polypeptide(L)'
;IIQCIQVEVLLAHYFFHKVIMLEGRYHTGAAVSLVLSAHLHKMSSAEGNRLLVLLPPMDYIEKGERMKAFWTIFILDNCWTTVDGSPSNFLCTFPDIRINLPWPLDTQIQFPQNYWTSHTIQKFLANQSEDCGTLALALQAKASILFEQASHVGPCF
;
A
#
# COMPACT_ATOMS: atom_id res chain seq x y z
N ILE A 1 9.26 11.73 -7.39
CA ILE A 1 8.43 11.14 -6.31
C ILE A 1 8.46 9.61 -6.34
N ILE A 2 8.08 8.94 -7.43
CA ILE A 2 8.14 7.46 -7.51
C ILE A 2 9.56 6.92 -7.28
N GLN A 3 10.57 7.54 -7.89
CA GLN A 3 11.97 7.18 -7.62
C GLN A 3 12.38 7.42 -6.16
N CYS A 4 11.89 8.49 -5.52
CA CYS A 4 12.16 8.74 -4.10
C CYS A 4 11.54 7.64 -3.23
N ILE A 5 10.28 7.26 -3.53
CA ILE A 5 9.61 6.12 -2.89
C ILE A 5 10.43 4.83 -3.08
N GLN A 6 10.91 4.55 -4.28
CA GLN A 6 11.74 3.38 -4.56
C GLN A 6 13.03 3.37 -3.72
N VAL A 7 13.69 4.53 -3.59
CA VAL A 7 14.90 4.68 -2.77
C VAL A 7 14.59 4.44 -1.28
N GLU A 8 13.53 5.04 -0.75
CA GLU A 8 13.13 4.85 0.65
C GLU A 8 12.79 3.38 0.95
N VAL A 9 12.09 2.69 0.04
CA VAL A 9 11.78 1.25 0.16
C VAL A 9 13.06 0.41 0.17
N LEU A 10 14.02 0.70 -0.72
CA LEU A 10 15.30 -0.01 -0.78
C LEU A 10 16.12 0.22 0.49
N LEU A 11 16.17 1.45 1.00
CA LEU A 11 16.86 1.78 2.24
C LEU A 11 16.22 1.06 3.43
N ALA A 12 14.89 1.06 3.53
CA ALA A 12 14.16 0.33 4.56
C ALA A 12 14.53 -1.16 4.55
N HIS A 13 14.48 -1.81 3.38
CA HIS A 13 14.89 -3.21 3.24
C HIS A 13 16.34 -3.46 3.64
N TYR A 14 17.26 -2.57 3.24
CA TYR A 14 18.66 -2.68 3.60
C TYR A 14 18.86 -2.63 5.12
N PHE A 15 18.24 -1.67 5.81
CA PHE A 15 18.37 -1.53 7.27
C PHE A 15 17.70 -2.67 8.02
N PHE A 16 16.52 -3.13 7.57
CA PHE A 16 15.88 -4.31 8.14
C PHE A 16 16.74 -5.57 7.98
N HIS A 17 17.37 -5.76 6.82
CA HIS A 17 18.29 -6.89 6.61
C HIS A 17 19.54 -6.80 7.51
N LYS A 18 19.97 -5.59 7.86
CA LYS A 18 21.05 -5.35 8.83
C LYS A 18 20.60 -5.41 10.30
N VAL A 19 19.31 -5.66 10.56
CA VAL A 19 18.71 -5.66 11.92
C VAL A 19 18.78 -4.29 12.59
N ILE A 20 18.90 -3.23 11.79
CA ILE A 20 18.89 -1.83 12.23
C ILE A 20 17.44 -1.34 12.14
N MET A 21 16.63 -1.73 13.13
CA MET A 21 15.17 -1.59 13.06
C MET A 21 14.70 -0.14 13.04
N LEU A 22 15.31 0.73 13.84
CA LEU A 22 14.90 2.14 13.95
C LEU A 22 15.06 2.87 12.61
N GLU A 23 16.20 2.73 11.96
CA GLU A 23 16.49 3.32 10.65
C GLU A 23 15.60 2.72 9.56
N GLY A 24 15.35 1.40 9.60
CA GLY A 24 14.40 0.75 8.69
C GLY A 24 12.99 1.34 8.81
N ARG A 25 12.54 1.59 10.04
CA ARG A 25 11.25 2.23 10.34
C ARG A 25 11.21 3.69 9.90
N TYR A 26 12.29 4.43 10.08
CA TYR A 26 12.40 5.81 9.62
C TYR A 26 12.17 5.92 8.11
N HIS A 27 12.88 5.10 7.32
CA HIS A 27 12.73 5.07 5.87
C HIS A 27 11.35 4.56 5.43
N THR A 28 10.79 3.58 6.15
CA THR A 28 9.42 3.13 5.92
C THR A 28 8.42 4.28 6.14
N GLY A 29 8.51 5.00 7.26
CA GLY A 29 7.63 6.14 7.57
C GLY A 29 7.79 7.32 6.59
N ALA A 30 9.01 7.57 6.10
CA ALA A 30 9.25 8.54 5.04
C ALA A 30 8.56 8.13 3.74
N ALA A 31 8.66 6.85 3.35
CA ALA A 31 7.96 6.29 2.20
C ALA A 31 6.42 6.40 2.33
N VAL A 32 5.88 6.09 3.51
CA VAL A 32 4.44 6.25 3.82
C VAL A 32 4.02 7.71 3.64
N SER A 33 4.78 8.65 4.19
CA SER A 33 4.50 10.09 4.09
C SER A 33 4.50 10.57 2.64
N LEU A 34 5.44 10.09 1.83
CA LEU A 34 5.48 10.37 0.39
C LEU A 34 4.25 9.82 -0.33
N VAL A 35 3.84 8.58 -0.04
CA VAL A 35 2.64 7.95 -0.62
C VAL A 35 1.34 8.70 -0.26
N LEU A 36 1.20 9.11 0.99
CA LEU A 36 0.02 9.80 1.49
C LEU A 36 -0.06 11.23 0.94
N SER A 37 1.03 11.97 0.96
CA SER A 37 1.10 13.32 0.36
C SER A 37 0.86 13.30 -1.16
N ALA A 38 1.34 12.25 -1.83
CA ALA A 38 1.08 11.95 -3.23
C ALA A 38 -0.35 11.48 -3.53
N HIS A 39 -1.19 11.25 -2.51
CA HIS A 39 -2.56 10.73 -2.62
C HIS A 39 -2.67 9.42 -3.42
N LEU A 40 -1.62 8.58 -3.41
CA LEU A 40 -1.61 7.32 -4.16
C LEU A 40 -2.64 6.30 -3.65
N HIS A 41 -3.27 6.58 -2.51
CA HIS A 41 -4.34 5.78 -1.91
C HIS A 41 -5.75 6.06 -2.48
N LYS A 42 -5.94 7.15 -3.26
CA LYS A 42 -7.26 7.65 -3.73
C LYS A 42 -7.32 7.87 -5.24
N MET A 43 -6.56 7.14 -6.05
CA MET A 43 -6.21 7.50 -7.43
C MET A 43 -7.36 7.59 -8.47
N SER A 44 -8.63 7.80 -8.11
CA SER A 44 -9.77 7.97 -9.04
C SER A 44 -9.46 8.98 -10.15
N SER A 45 -9.74 8.57 -11.38
CA SER A 45 -9.35 9.24 -12.63
C SER A 45 -10.15 10.51 -12.98
N ALA A 46 -10.97 11.06 -12.07
CA ALA A 46 -12.00 12.04 -12.46
C ALA A 46 -11.94 13.41 -11.76
N GLU A 47 -11.52 13.51 -10.51
CA GLU A 47 -11.49 14.82 -9.84
C GLU A 47 -10.12 15.48 -9.94
N GLY A 48 -9.98 16.36 -10.93
CA GLY A 48 -8.90 17.34 -11.02
C GLY A 48 -8.93 18.31 -9.84
N ASN A 49 -8.45 17.87 -8.68
CA ASN A 49 -8.22 18.74 -7.55
C ASN A 49 -6.82 19.37 -7.68
N ARG A 50 -6.78 20.69 -7.84
CA ARG A 50 -5.57 21.52 -8.01
C ARG A 50 -4.68 21.60 -6.75
N LEU A 51 -4.91 20.75 -5.75
CA LEU A 51 -4.17 20.67 -4.48
C LEU A 51 -3.23 19.47 -4.40
N LEU A 52 -3.13 18.67 -5.47
CA LEU A 52 -2.31 17.46 -5.49
C LEU A 52 -0.83 17.81 -5.70
N VAL A 53 0.04 17.23 -4.86
CA VAL A 53 1.51 17.30 -5.00
C VAL A 53 2.00 16.63 -6.30
N LEU A 54 1.17 15.78 -6.91
CA LEU A 54 1.44 15.10 -8.18
C LEU A 54 0.45 15.50 -9.24
N LEU A 55 0.97 15.64 -10.47
CA LEU A 55 0.13 15.70 -11.66
C LEU A 55 -0.63 14.36 -11.82
N PRO A 56 -1.82 14.39 -12.46
CA PRO A 56 -2.49 13.18 -12.92
C PRO A 56 -1.50 12.29 -13.67
N PRO A 57 -1.60 10.95 -13.55
CA PRO A 57 -0.72 10.05 -14.27
C PRO A 57 -0.81 10.34 -15.77
N MET A 58 0.34 10.48 -16.43
CA MET A 58 0.40 10.78 -17.85
C MET A 58 0.02 9.55 -18.69
N ASP A 59 0.38 8.36 -18.20
CA ASP A 59 0.19 7.08 -18.89
C ASP A 59 -0.33 5.97 -17.96
N TYR A 60 -0.91 4.93 -18.57
CA TYR A 60 -1.36 3.71 -17.86
C TYR A 60 -0.20 2.97 -17.17
N ILE A 61 1.03 3.09 -17.71
CA ILE A 61 2.25 2.54 -17.11
C ILE A 61 2.54 3.24 -15.78
N GLU A 62 2.59 4.57 -15.78
CA GLU A 62 2.85 5.36 -14.58
C GLU A 62 1.78 5.12 -13.50
N LYS A 63 0.52 4.96 -13.92
CA LYS A 63 -0.57 4.57 -13.02
C LYS A 63 -0.32 3.21 -12.36
N GLY A 64 0.14 2.22 -13.14
CA GLY A 64 0.53 0.90 -12.63
C GLY A 64 1.73 0.94 -11.69
N GLU A 65 2.71 1.79 -11.97
CA GLU A 65 3.88 1.99 -11.10
C GLU A 65 3.50 2.63 -9.77
N ARG A 66 2.65 3.66 -9.80
CA ARG A 66 2.09 4.32 -8.59
C ARG A 66 1.30 3.34 -7.73
N MET A 67 0.48 2.48 -8.36
CA MET A 67 -0.25 1.40 -7.71
C MET A 67 0.70 0.39 -7.04
N LYS A 68 1.71 -0.08 -7.78
CA LYS A 68 2.70 -1.04 -7.29
C LYS A 68 3.51 -0.47 -6.12
N ALA A 69 3.89 0.81 -6.21
CA ALA A 69 4.59 1.52 -5.15
C ALA A 69 3.76 1.58 -3.86
N PHE A 70 2.46 1.92 -3.96
CA PHE A 70 1.55 1.93 -2.82
C PHE A 70 1.49 0.57 -2.11
N TRP A 71 1.18 -0.50 -2.86
CA TRP A 71 1.02 -1.84 -2.27
C TRP A 71 2.33 -2.38 -1.69
N THR A 72 3.47 -2.06 -2.29
CA THR A 72 4.79 -2.46 -1.77
C THR A 72 5.05 -1.85 -0.39
N ILE A 73 4.81 -0.54 -0.24
CA ILE A 73 5.02 0.13 1.05
C ILE A 73 4.00 -0.33 2.09
N PHE A 74 2.74 -0.52 1.68
CA PHE A 74 1.69 -1.05 2.56
C PHE A 74 2.05 -2.43 3.13
N ILE A 75 2.49 -3.35 2.29
CA ILE A 75 2.99 -4.67 2.72
C ILE A 75 4.16 -4.51 3.68
N LEU A 76 5.14 -3.66 3.33
CA LEU A 76 6.34 -3.47 4.13
C LEU A 76 6.01 -2.94 5.53
N ASP A 77 5.18 -1.90 5.62
CA ASP A 77 4.74 -1.34 6.89
C ASP A 77 4.01 -2.39 7.73
N ASN A 78 2.98 -3.03 7.16
CA ASN A 78 2.18 -4.04 7.89
C ASN A 78 3.00 -5.20 8.42
N CYS A 79 3.94 -5.74 7.63
CA CYS A 79 4.76 -6.87 8.08
C CYS A 79 5.68 -6.46 9.24
N TRP A 80 6.34 -5.31 9.15
CA TRP A 80 7.32 -4.90 10.16
C TRP A 80 6.68 -4.27 11.39
N THR A 81 5.49 -3.69 11.29
CA THR A 81 4.71 -3.22 12.45
C THR A 81 4.19 -4.40 13.24
N THR A 82 3.71 -5.43 12.56
CA THR A 82 3.26 -6.68 13.18
C THR A 82 4.39 -7.40 13.92
N VAL A 83 5.58 -7.52 13.32
CA VAL A 83 6.74 -8.19 13.95
C VAL A 83 7.23 -7.45 15.19
N ASP A 84 7.22 -6.13 15.16
CA ASP A 84 7.75 -5.27 16.23
C ASP A 84 6.70 -4.96 17.32
N GLY A 85 5.42 -5.31 17.09
CA GLY A 85 4.31 -4.94 17.98
C GLY A 85 3.98 -3.43 18.00
N SER A 86 4.63 -2.65 17.14
CA SER A 86 4.43 -1.21 17.02
C SER A 86 3.20 -0.89 16.14
N PRO A 87 2.49 0.23 16.37
CA PRO A 87 1.34 0.60 15.55
C PRO A 87 1.75 0.85 14.08
N SER A 88 0.87 0.48 13.15
CA SER A 88 1.04 0.76 11.71
C SER A 88 1.05 2.27 11.43
N ASN A 89 1.93 2.69 10.51
CA ASN A 89 1.97 4.07 10.02
C ASN A 89 0.79 4.34 9.08
N PHE A 90 0.30 3.31 8.38
CA PHE A 90 -0.99 3.33 7.70
C PHE A 90 -2.06 3.00 8.72
N LEU A 91 -2.40 3.96 9.58
CA LEU A 91 -3.49 3.80 10.54
C LEU A 91 -4.77 3.35 9.81
N CYS A 92 -4.99 2.03 9.82
CA CYS A 92 -6.08 1.28 9.19
C CYS A 92 -7.47 1.68 9.75
N THR A 93 -7.48 2.58 10.73
CA THR A 93 -8.65 3.01 11.50
C THR A 93 -9.10 4.43 11.18
N PHE A 94 -8.37 5.23 10.38
CA PHE A 94 -8.87 6.56 10.03
C PHE A 94 -9.94 6.48 8.93
N PRO A 95 -11.17 6.97 9.18
CA PRO A 95 -12.26 6.97 8.19
C PRO A 95 -11.96 7.84 6.94
N ASP A 96 -10.86 8.60 6.97
CA ASP A 96 -10.43 9.51 5.91
C ASP A 96 -9.30 8.92 5.01
N ILE A 97 -8.57 7.90 5.48
CA ILE A 97 -7.60 7.14 4.66
C ILE A 97 -8.33 5.98 3.99
N ARG A 98 -9.32 6.31 3.17
CA ARG A 98 -10.06 5.32 2.37
C ARG A 98 -9.16 4.86 1.23
N ILE A 99 -8.59 3.67 1.37
CA ILE A 99 -7.80 3.02 0.30
C ILE A 99 -8.78 2.61 -0.80
N ASN A 100 -8.86 3.46 -1.82
CA ASN A 100 -9.67 3.25 -3.03
C ASN A 100 -8.75 2.79 -4.16
N LEU A 101 -7.98 1.74 -3.88
CA LEU A 101 -7.04 1.15 -4.82
C LEU A 101 -7.44 -0.31 -5.08
N PRO A 102 -7.69 -0.71 -6.34
CA PRO A 102 -7.85 -2.11 -6.67
C PRO A 102 -6.58 -2.91 -6.33
N TRP A 103 -6.74 -4.22 -6.22
CA TRP A 103 -5.62 -5.14 -6.10
C TRP A 103 -4.64 -4.95 -7.28
N PRO A 104 -3.32 -5.09 -7.04
CA PRO A 104 -2.34 -4.93 -8.10
C PRO A 104 -2.53 -6.02 -9.16
N LEU A 105 -2.83 -5.60 -10.39
CA LEU A 105 -2.99 -6.48 -11.55
C LEU A 105 -1.69 -6.52 -12.37
N ASP A 106 -1.54 -7.54 -13.22
CA ASP A 106 -0.40 -7.58 -14.13
C ASP A 106 -0.43 -6.38 -15.07
N THR A 107 0.70 -5.69 -15.16
CA THR A 107 0.98 -4.49 -15.96
C THR A 107 0.65 -4.62 -17.44
N GLN A 108 0.38 -5.82 -17.94
CA GLN A 108 0.03 -6.09 -19.34
C GLN A 108 -1.47 -6.08 -19.63
N ILE A 109 -2.33 -6.09 -18.61
CA ILE A 109 -3.78 -6.08 -18.80
C ILE A 109 -4.26 -4.65 -18.62
N GLN A 110 -4.76 -4.03 -19.69
CA GLN A 110 -5.47 -2.76 -19.63
C GLN A 110 -6.47 -2.82 -18.46
N PHE A 111 -6.26 -2.00 -17.43
CA PHE A 111 -7.22 -1.86 -16.35
C PHE A 111 -8.58 -1.50 -16.99
N PRO A 112 -9.64 -2.31 -16.80
CA PRO A 112 -10.96 -1.91 -17.26
C PRO A 112 -11.27 -0.52 -16.71
N GLN A 113 -11.83 0.39 -17.52
CA GLN A 113 -12.13 1.77 -17.12
C GLN A 113 -12.98 1.86 -15.83
N ASN A 114 -13.68 0.78 -15.47
CA ASN A 114 -14.55 0.66 -14.30
C ASN A 114 -13.96 -0.17 -13.14
N TYR A 115 -12.67 -0.49 -13.13
CA TYR A 115 -12.04 -1.33 -12.10
C TYR A 115 -11.72 -0.59 -10.79
N TRP A 116 -12.48 0.46 -10.48
CA TRP A 116 -12.32 1.25 -9.27
C TRP A 116 -13.14 0.63 -8.14
N THR A 117 -12.53 -0.22 -7.35
CA THR A 117 -13.16 -0.80 -6.17
C THR A 117 -12.96 0.10 -4.96
N SER A 118 -14.05 0.69 -4.46
CA SER A 118 -14.04 1.30 -3.13
C SER A 118 -14.02 0.21 -2.06
N HIS A 119 -13.31 0.47 -0.97
CA HIS A 119 -13.23 -0.39 0.22
C HIS A 119 -12.58 -1.77 -0.04
N THR A 120 -11.48 -1.82 -0.79
CA THR A 120 -10.81 -3.06 -1.21
C THR A 120 -10.49 -4.00 -0.04
N ILE A 121 -9.90 -3.46 1.04
CA ILE A 121 -9.53 -4.26 2.22
C ILE A 121 -10.77 -4.75 2.97
N GLN A 122 -11.77 -3.87 3.19
CA GLN A 122 -12.99 -4.25 3.91
C GLN A 122 -13.82 -5.28 3.14
N LYS A 123 -13.92 -5.14 1.81
CA LYS A 123 -14.57 -6.13 0.94
C LYS A 123 -13.86 -7.47 0.99
N PHE A 124 -12.53 -7.47 1.02
CA PHE A 124 -11.74 -8.70 1.19
C PHE A 124 -12.00 -9.36 2.54
N LEU A 125 -11.94 -8.60 3.64
CA LEU A 125 -12.23 -9.12 4.98
C LEU A 125 -13.68 -9.61 5.12
N ALA A 126 -14.62 -8.98 4.42
CA ALA A 126 -16.03 -9.41 4.36
C ALA A 126 -16.28 -10.57 3.38
N ASN A 127 -15.24 -11.11 2.74
CA ASN A 127 -15.32 -12.15 1.71
C ASN A 127 -16.20 -11.80 0.50
N GLN A 128 -16.25 -10.51 0.14
CA GLN A 128 -17.03 -9.94 -0.98
C GLN A 128 -16.16 -9.50 -2.16
N SER A 129 -14.85 -9.81 -2.15
CA SER A 129 -13.94 -9.46 -3.24
C SER A 129 -14.07 -10.44 -4.39
N GLU A 130 -14.39 -9.95 -5.59
CA GLU A 130 -14.17 -10.71 -6.83
C GLU A 130 -12.67 -10.98 -6.95
N ASP A 131 -12.31 -12.25 -7.19
CA ASP A 131 -10.97 -12.80 -6.98
C ASP A 131 -10.02 -12.48 -8.14
N CYS A 132 -10.03 -11.24 -8.61
CA CYS A 132 -9.19 -10.78 -9.68
C CYS A 132 -7.93 -10.13 -9.07
N GLY A 133 -6.94 -11.00 -8.82
CA GLY A 133 -5.70 -10.64 -8.15
C GLY A 133 -4.82 -11.84 -7.78
N THR A 134 -4.57 -12.76 -8.71
CA THR A 134 -3.71 -13.94 -8.52
C THR A 134 -2.20 -13.61 -8.55
N LEU A 135 -1.85 -12.33 -8.71
CA LEU A 135 -0.47 -11.88 -8.77
C LEU A 135 0.20 -12.02 -7.39
N ALA A 136 1.51 -12.33 -7.38
CA ALA A 136 2.28 -12.48 -6.14
C ALA A 136 2.16 -11.27 -5.19
N LEU A 137 2.13 -10.05 -5.74
CA LEU A 137 1.99 -8.83 -4.93
C LEU A 137 0.60 -8.69 -4.29
N ALA A 138 -0.47 -9.08 -4.99
CA ALA A 138 -1.82 -9.05 -4.44
C ALA A 138 -2.00 -10.10 -3.34
N LEU A 139 -1.45 -11.30 -3.55
CA LEU A 139 -1.40 -12.35 -2.52
C LEU A 139 -0.60 -11.91 -1.29
N GLN A 140 0.55 -11.26 -1.51
CA GLN A 140 1.38 -10.75 -0.41
C GLN A 140 0.66 -9.65 0.38
N ALA A 141 -0.08 -8.75 -0.28
CA ALA A 141 -0.90 -7.73 0.39
C ALA A 141 -2.05 -8.36 1.19
N LYS A 142 -2.77 -9.33 0.62
CA LYS A 142 -3.81 -10.07 1.35
C LYS A 142 -3.21 -10.78 2.57
N ALA A 143 -2.07 -11.43 2.41
CA ALA A 143 -1.37 -12.14 3.48
C ALA A 143 -0.88 -11.19 4.58
N SER A 144 -0.33 -10.02 4.24
CA SER A 144 0.12 -9.03 5.25
C SER A 144 -1.04 -8.49 6.07
N ILE A 145 -2.22 -8.28 5.45
CA ILE A 145 -3.45 -7.89 6.18
C ILE A 145 -3.87 -8.99 7.15
N LEU A 146 -3.95 -10.24 6.70
CA LEU A 146 -4.34 -11.36 7.57
C LEU A 146 -3.33 -11.58 8.70
N PHE A 147 -2.04 -11.40 8.43
CA PHE A 147 -0.96 -11.51 9.42
C PHE A 147 -1.10 -10.45 10.52
N GLU A 148 -1.34 -9.19 10.14
CA GLU A 148 -1.64 -8.11 11.08
C GLU A 148 -2.87 -8.44 11.94
N GLN A 149 -3.99 -8.86 11.32
CA GLN A 149 -5.21 -9.23 12.05
C GLN A 149 -4.98 -10.40 13.02
N ALA A 150 -4.20 -11.42 12.62
CA ALA A 150 -3.89 -12.55 13.49
C ALA A 150 -3.06 -12.12 14.71
N SER A 151 -2.15 -11.17 14.54
CA SER A 151 -1.33 -10.64 15.64
C SER A 151 -2.16 -9.91 16.70
N HIS A 152 -3.27 -9.28 16.30
CA HIS A 152 -4.21 -8.65 17.22
C HIS A 152 -5.08 -9.64 18.02
N VAL A 153 -5.27 -10.86 17.52
CA VAL A 153 -6.10 -11.90 18.17
C VAL A 153 -5.27 -12.85 19.04
N GLY A 154 -3.97 -12.97 18.79
CA GLY A 154 -3.06 -13.80 19.58
C GLY A 154 -2.91 -13.28 21.02
N PRO A 155 -2.89 -14.16 22.04
CA PRO A 155 -2.56 -13.74 23.40
C PRO A 155 -1.11 -13.25 23.42
N CYS A 156 -0.87 -12.07 24.01
CA CYS A 156 0.49 -11.65 24.35
C CYS A 156 1.12 -12.75 25.21
N PHE A 157 2.17 -13.40 24.69
CA PHE A 157 3.00 -14.32 25.46
C PHE A 157 4.11 -13.55 26.20
#